data_AF-A0A318ECH1-F1
#
_entry.id   AF-A0A318ECH1-F1
#
_cell.length_a   1.000
_cell.length_b   1.000
_cell.length_c   1.000
_cell.angle_alpha   90.00
_cell.angle_beta   90.00
_cell.angle_gamma   90.00
#
_symmetry.space_group_name_H-M   'P 1'
#
loop_
_entity.id
_entity.type
_entity.pdbx_description
1 polymer ?
#
loop_
_entity_poly.entity_id
_entity_poly.type
_entity_poly.pdbx_seq_one_letter_code
_entity_poly.pdbx_strand_id
1 'polypeptide(L)'
;MNSELIARSVRVPLAIVAAVYVAFMFVAPFVEGRGSWEYVQSVWDRWQGLNVGMLALASSVTAFYIARFNADRQRLREFAVAKAFLPHALSELVTYFEESSAVFRLGWNSAPGERPNFVIPTLPGQYREVFGNCIRHADPAVGDYLAKILAKLQVHDSRLQDYMNGGRLSHRFNPDRPNLLVYMYRLGELQALVARLFDYARNREPFESASLTWDDFHNAFGNLRLWPDEFETEGDSLEAFTKRAIGRNSAGNT
;
A
#
# COMPACT_ATOMS: atom_id res chain seq x y z
N MET A 1 6.42 -6.26 11.79
CA MET A 1 7.06 -6.96 12.93
C MET A 1 8.56 -7.07 12.60
N ASN A 2 9.46 -6.53 13.44
CA ASN A 2 10.93 -6.80 13.53
C ASN A 2 11.89 -5.59 13.60
N SER A 3 11.48 -4.34 13.43
CA SER A 3 12.43 -3.21 13.61
C SER A 3 12.83 -3.02 15.08
N GLU A 4 11.87 -3.14 16.00
CA GLU A 4 12.13 -3.04 17.44
C GLU A 4 12.87 -4.24 18.02
N LEU A 5 12.55 -5.46 17.58
CA LEU A 5 13.23 -6.69 18.01
C LEU A 5 14.71 -6.69 17.60
N ILE A 6 15.02 -6.24 16.38
CA ILE A 6 16.40 -6.08 15.90
C ILE A 6 17.11 -4.94 16.64
N ALA A 7 16.41 -3.82 16.89
CA ALA A 7 16.99 -2.73 17.68
C ALA A 7 17.29 -3.18 19.13
N ARG A 8 16.42 -3.99 19.74
CA ARG A 8 16.62 -4.54 21.08
C ARG A 8 17.76 -5.57 21.11
N SER A 9 17.88 -6.40 20.08
CA SER A 9 18.93 -7.44 20.00
C SER A 9 20.33 -6.85 19.86
N VAL A 10 20.48 -5.65 19.28
CA VAL A 10 21.78 -4.95 19.15
C VAL A 10 22.08 -4.08 20.38
N ARG A 11 21.06 -3.48 21.01
CA ARG A 11 21.25 -2.59 22.18
C ARG A 11 21.74 -3.31 23.42
N VAL A 12 21.21 -4.50 23.71
CA VAL A 12 21.58 -5.29 24.90
C VAL A 12 23.06 -5.69 24.91
N PRO A 13 23.61 -6.35 23.87
CA PRO A 13 25.03 -6.70 23.85
C PRO A 13 25.93 -5.47 23.85
N LEU A 14 25.54 -4.39 23.15
CA LEU A 14 26.31 -3.13 23.17
C LEU A 14 26.37 -2.52 24.59
N ALA A 15 25.27 -2.55 25.33
CA ALA A 15 25.21 -2.08 26.71
C ALA A 15 26.07 -2.95 27.65
N ILE A 16 26.07 -4.27 27.46
CA ILE A 16 26.93 -5.19 28.22
C ILE A 16 28.41 -4.89 27.93
N VAL A 17 28.80 -4.75 26.67
CA VAL A 17 30.18 -4.42 26.28
C VAL A 17 30.60 -3.06 26.86
N ALA A 18 29.72 -2.05 26.81
CA ALA A 18 29.98 -0.75 27.42
C ALA A 18 30.12 -0.83 28.95
N ALA A 19 29.26 -1.59 29.63
CA ALA A 19 29.31 -1.78 31.08
C ALA A 19 30.60 -2.51 31.51
N VAL A 20 30.99 -3.57 30.79
CA VAL A 20 32.25 -4.28 30.99
C VAL A 20 33.42 -3.33 30.78
N TYR A 21 33.43 -2.56 29.68
CA TYR A 21 34.49 -1.60 29.41
C TYR A 21 34.62 -0.55 30.54
N VAL A 22 33.51 0.01 31.02
CA VAL A 22 33.53 0.97 32.14
C VAL A 22 34.04 0.31 33.42
N ALA A 23 33.60 -0.92 33.73
CA ALA A 23 34.07 -1.64 34.91
C ALA A 23 35.59 -1.87 34.87
N PHE A 24 36.15 -2.29 33.73
CA PHE A 24 37.57 -2.60 33.61
C PHE A 24 38.47 -1.38 33.41
N MET A 25 37.97 -0.27 32.84
CA MET A 25 38.79 0.94 32.63
C MET A 25 38.68 1.96 33.75
N PHE A 26 37.57 1.99 34.49
CA PHE A 26 37.32 3.02 35.51
C PHE A 26 37.07 2.47 36.90
N VAL A 27 36.47 1.28 37.06
CA VAL A 27 36.16 0.74 38.40
C VAL A 27 37.34 -0.06 38.94
N ALA A 28 37.77 -1.10 38.23
CA ALA A 28 38.85 -1.98 38.68
C ALA A 28 40.19 -1.26 38.90
N PRO A 29 40.66 -0.37 38.00
CA PRO A 29 41.95 0.29 38.17
C PRO A 29 41.96 1.25 39.36
N PHE A 30 40.84 1.90 39.67
CA PHE A 30 40.72 2.76 40.84
C PHE A 30 40.71 1.98 42.16
N VAL A 31 40.10 0.80 42.18
CA VAL A 31 40.07 -0.08 43.36
C VAL A 31 41.45 -0.73 43.59
N GLU A 32 42.06 -1.32 42.56
CA GLU A 32 43.36 -1.99 42.65
C GLU A 32 44.51 -1.00 42.88
N GLY A 33 44.45 0.16 42.23
CA GLY A 33 45.40 1.26 42.43
C GLY A 33 45.23 2.02 43.74
N ARG A 34 44.25 1.67 44.59
CA ARG A 34 43.88 2.39 45.82
C ARG A 34 43.67 3.91 45.61
N GLY A 35 43.11 4.28 44.46
CA GLY A 35 42.93 5.68 44.05
C GLY A 35 44.17 6.37 43.48
N SER A 36 45.29 5.67 43.25
CA SER A 36 46.46 6.23 42.59
C SER A 36 46.17 6.53 41.11
N TRP A 37 46.25 7.80 40.75
CA TRP A 37 46.07 8.26 39.37
C TRP A 37 47.13 7.71 38.42
N GLU A 38 48.38 7.60 38.88
CA GLU A 38 49.49 7.05 38.08
C GLU A 38 49.21 5.61 37.64
N TYR A 39 48.62 4.80 38.53
CA TYR A 39 48.24 3.44 38.21
C TYR A 39 47.15 3.38 37.13
N VAL A 40 46.07 4.17 37.29
CA VAL A 40 44.98 4.26 36.31
C VAL A 40 45.51 4.64 34.92
N GLN A 41 46.36 5.67 34.86
CA GLN A 41 46.97 6.12 33.61
C GLN A 41 47.82 5.02 32.96
N SER A 42 48.59 4.26 33.75
CA SER A 42 49.40 3.15 33.24
C SER A 42 48.57 2.01 32.64
N VAL A 43 47.37 1.75 33.20
CA VAL A 43 46.43 0.78 32.64
C VAL A 43 45.88 1.28 31.31
N TRP A 44 45.48 2.55 31.22
CA TRP A 44 44.98 3.12 29.96
C TRP A 44 46.02 3.15 28.85
N ASP A 45 47.28 3.47 29.19
CA ASP A 45 48.40 3.46 28.24
C ASP A 45 48.66 2.04 27.71
N ARG A 46 48.65 1.05 28.60
CA ARG A 46 48.86 -0.36 28.21
C ARG A 46 47.72 -0.93 27.37
N TRP A 47 46.49 -0.47 27.61
CA TRP A 47 45.28 -0.91 26.89
C TRP A 47 44.84 0.08 25.81
N GLN A 48 45.74 0.93 25.33
CA GLN A 48 45.45 1.97 24.32
C GLN A 48 44.75 1.40 23.08
N GLY A 49 45.15 0.21 22.60
CA GLY A 49 44.51 -0.45 21.45
C GLY A 49 43.03 -0.78 21.70
N LEU A 50 42.66 -1.21 22.91
CA LEU A 50 41.26 -1.46 23.30
C LEU A 50 40.46 -0.15 23.35
N ASN A 51 41.04 0.90 23.92
CA ASN A 51 40.40 2.22 24.01
C ASN A 51 40.13 2.81 22.61
N VAL A 52 41.11 2.71 21.69
CA VAL A 52 40.94 3.10 20.29
C VAL A 52 39.86 2.25 19.60
N GLY A 53 39.85 0.94 19.83
CA GLY A 53 38.81 0.04 19.32
C GLY A 53 37.41 0.42 19.79
N MET A 54 37.25 0.79 21.06
CA MET A 54 35.97 1.22 21.62
C MET A 54 35.49 2.56 21.04
N LEU A 55 36.39 3.51 20.81
CA LEU A 55 36.07 4.76 20.11
C LEU A 55 35.65 4.50 18.66
N ALA A 56 36.34 3.60 17.95
CA ALA A 56 35.98 3.21 16.60
C ALA A 56 34.60 2.53 16.54
N LEU A 57 34.30 1.65 17.51
CA LEU A 57 32.99 1.02 17.65
C LEU A 57 31.89 2.07 17.91
N ALA A 58 32.12 2.98 18.86
CA ALA A 58 31.17 4.06 19.17
C ALA A 58 30.91 4.97 17.96
N SER A 59 31.96 5.32 17.21
CA SER A 59 31.86 6.08 15.96
C SER A 59 31.05 5.31 14.90
N SER A 60 31.30 4.01 14.74
CA SER A 60 30.59 3.17 13.76
C SER A 60 29.10 3.04 14.08
N VAL A 61 28.76 2.83 15.36
CA VAL A 61 27.36 2.80 15.83
C VAL A 61 26.69 4.14 15.57
N THR A 62 27.36 5.25 15.89
CA THR A 62 26.84 6.60 15.65
C THR A 62 26.60 6.86 14.16
N ALA A 63 27.59 6.54 13.31
CA ALA A 63 27.48 6.66 11.86
C ALA A 63 26.32 5.83 11.30
N PHE A 64 26.15 4.59 11.78
CA PHE A 64 25.03 3.74 11.40
C PHE A 64 23.67 4.36 11.78
N TYR A 65 23.54 4.89 12.99
CA TYR A 65 22.30 5.57 13.42
C TYR A 65 22.00 6.81 12.58
N ILE A 66 23.01 7.63 12.28
CA ILE A 66 22.86 8.80 11.41
C ILE A 66 22.43 8.36 10.00
N ALA A 67 23.09 7.35 9.42
CA ALA A 67 22.76 6.83 8.10
C ALA A 67 21.32 6.31 8.04
N ARG A 68 20.90 5.52 9.05
CA ARG A 68 19.53 5.01 9.14
C ARG A 68 18.50 6.12 9.31
N PHE A 69 18.75 7.07 10.21
CA PHE A 69 17.85 8.20 10.42
C PHE A 69 17.69 9.05 9.15
N ASN A 70 18.79 9.30 8.44
CA ASN A 70 18.77 10.02 7.17
C ASN A 70 18.02 9.25 6.09
N ALA A 71 18.20 7.93 5.99
CA ALA A 71 17.46 7.08 5.05
C ALA A 71 15.96 7.08 5.34
N ASP A 72 15.55 6.97 6.61
CA ASP A 72 14.15 7.02 7.02
C ASP A 72 13.52 8.39 6.71
N ARG A 73 14.25 9.48 7.00
CA ARG A 73 13.81 10.85 6.65
C ARG A 73 13.70 11.05 5.14
N GLN A 74 14.63 10.52 4.37
CA GLN A 74 14.62 10.60 2.92
C GLN A 74 13.42 9.82 2.35
N ARG A 75 13.18 8.60 2.82
CA ARG A 75 12.00 7.79 2.46
C ARG A 75 10.70 8.56 2.71
N LEU A 76 10.56 9.19 3.88
CA LEU A 76 9.36 9.96 4.22
C LEU A 76 9.16 11.18 3.32
N ARG A 77 10.25 11.87 2.92
CA ARG A 77 10.19 13.00 1.98
C ARG A 77 9.77 12.54 0.59
N GLU A 78 10.38 11.48 0.09
CA GLU A 78 10.06 10.89 -1.22
C GLU A 78 8.61 10.40 -1.25
N PHE A 79 8.14 9.76 -0.17
CA PHE A 79 6.74 9.37 -0.03
C PHE A 79 5.81 10.58 -0.03
N ALA A 80 6.13 11.65 0.71
CA ALA A 80 5.31 12.87 0.75
C ALA A 80 5.20 13.53 -0.63
N VAL A 81 6.29 13.57 -1.40
CA VAL A 81 6.30 14.07 -2.78
C VAL A 81 5.41 13.19 -3.66
N ALA A 82 5.58 11.87 -3.64
CA ALA A 82 4.77 10.96 -4.45
C ALA A 82 3.27 11.05 -4.08
N LYS A 83 2.97 11.11 -2.78
CA LYS A 83 1.61 11.24 -2.24
C LYS A 83 0.94 12.53 -2.70
N ALA A 84 1.67 13.63 -2.90
CA ALA A 84 1.11 14.89 -3.38
C ALA A 84 0.51 14.76 -4.80
N PHE A 85 1.01 13.84 -5.63
CA PHE A 85 0.47 13.56 -6.96
C PHE A 85 -0.66 12.52 -6.96
N LEU A 86 -0.84 11.80 -5.85
CA LEU A 86 -1.82 10.72 -5.74
C LEU A 86 -3.26 11.18 -6.03
N PRO A 87 -3.76 12.33 -5.53
CA PRO A 87 -5.12 12.78 -5.84
C PRO A 87 -5.38 12.93 -7.34
N HIS A 88 -4.39 13.42 -8.09
CA HIS A 88 -4.51 13.57 -9.54
C HIS A 88 -4.60 12.21 -10.23
N ALA A 89 -3.71 11.28 -9.90
CA ALA A 89 -3.74 9.91 -10.43
C ALA A 89 -5.05 9.17 -10.08
N LEU A 90 -5.57 9.37 -8.86
CA LEU A 90 -6.87 8.80 -8.46
C LEU A 90 -8.01 9.40 -9.30
N SER A 91 -7.99 10.70 -9.58
CA SER A 91 -9.00 11.34 -10.45
C SER A 91 -8.97 10.80 -11.87
N GLU A 92 -7.79 10.58 -12.46
CA GLU A 92 -7.69 9.95 -13.80
C GLU A 92 -8.28 8.54 -13.80
N LEU A 93 -8.04 7.75 -12.74
CA LEU A 93 -8.65 6.42 -12.61
C LEU A 93 -10.17 6.49 -12.47
N VAL A 94 -10.70 7.45 -11.71
CA VAL A 94 -12.16 7.65 -11.60
C VAL A 94 -12.77 7.95 -12.96
N THR A 95 -12.16 8.83 -13.77
CA THR A 95 -12.63 9.10 -15.14
C THR A 95 -12.65 7.82 -15.97
N TYR A 96 -11.58 7.03 -15.93
CA TYR A 96 -11.54 5.73 -16.62
C TYR A 96 -12.61 4.75 -16.12
N PHE A 97 -12.94 4.78 -14.83
CA PHE A 97 -14.01 3.96 -14.26
C PHE A 97 -15.39 4.40 -14.71
N GLU A 98 -15.64 5.70 -14.82
CA GLU A 98 -16.90 6.24 -15.37
C GLU A 98 -17.08 5.87 -16.85
N GLU A 99 -16.01 5.93 -17.65
CA GLU A 99 -16.02 5.47 -19.04
C GLU A 99 -16.27 3.96 -19.12
N SER A 100 -15.62 3.17 -18.25
CA SER A 100 -15.84 1.72 -18.15
C SER A 100 -17.29 1.38 -17.78
N SER A 101 -17.90 2.13 -16.86
CA SER A 101 -19.28 1.89 -16.44
C SER A 101 -20.26 2.17 -17.57
N ALA A 102 -19.99 3.18 -18.40
CA ALA A 102 -20.79 3.47 -19.59
C ALA A 102 -20.79 2.30 -20.58
N VAL A 103 -19.64 1.64 -20.79
CA VAL A 103 -19.56 0.43 -21.64
C VAL A 103 -20.45 -0.68 -21.10
N PHE A 104 -20.39 -0.96 -19.80
CA PHE A 104 -21.21 -2.02 -19.20
C PHE A 104 -22.70 -1.71 -19.22
N ARG A 105 -23.11 -0.45 -19.01
CA ARG A 105 -24.52 -0.03 -19.17
C ARG A 105 -25.02 -0.23 -20.60
N LEU A 106 -24.24 0.20 -21.59
CA LEU A 106 -24.58 0.02 -23.00
C LEU A 106 -24.72 -1.47 -23.31
N GLY A 107 -23.76 -2.28 -22.87
CA GLY A 107 -23.79 -3.73 -23.01
C GLY A 107 -25.03 -4.36 -22.37
N TRP A 108 -25.40 -3.93 -21.16
CA TRP A 108 -26.58 -4.43 -20.45
C TRP A 108 -27.90 -4.17 -21.19
N ASN A 109 -28.04 -2.95 -21.72
CA ASN A 109 -29.24 -2.48 -22.41
C ASN A 109 -29.35 -2.97 -23.86
N SER A 110 -28.35 -3.70 -24.35
CA SER A 110 -28.32 -4.19 -25.72
C SER A 110 -29.22 -5.39 -25.93
N ALA A 111 -29.82 -5.49 -27.11
CA ALA A 111 -30.45 -6.73 -27.55
C ALA A 111 -29.39 -7.75 -28.04
N PRO A 112 -29.63 -9.06 -27.87
CA PRO A 112 -28.79 -10.08 -28.50
C PRO A 112 -28.73 -9.88 -30.02
N GLY A 113 -27.51 -9.89 -30.56
CA GLY A 113 -27.21 -9.66 -31.98
C GLY A 113 -26.99 -8.19 -32.34
N GLU A 114 -27.42 -7.24 -31.51
CA GLU A 114 -27.20 -5.82 -31.73
C GLU A 114 -26.00 -5.35 -30.93
N ARG A 115 -24.91 -5.01 -31.62
CA ARG A 115 -23.69 -4.53 -30.98
C ARG A 115 -23.76 -3.01 -30.78
N PRO A 116 -23.65 -2.49 -29.55
CA PRO A 116 -23.51 -1.07 -29.31
C PRO A 116 -22.24 -0.50 -29.91
N ASN A 117 -22.29 0.79 -30.22
CA ASN A 117 -21.09 1.55 -30.50
C ASN A 117 -20.34 1.84 -29.18
N PHE A 118 -19.50 0.92 -28.76
CA PHE A 118 -18.63 1.11 -27.60
C PHE A 118 -17.55 2.15 -27.91
N VAL A 119 -17.44 3.16 -27.05
CA VAL A 119 -16.24 3.98 -26.95
C VAL A 119 -15.27 3.23 -26.05
N ILE A 120 -14.07 2.94 -26.55
CA ILE A 120 -13.05 2.19 -25.81
C ILE A 120 -12.43 3.13 -24.76
N PRO A 121 -12.61 2.85 -23.45
CA PRO A 121 -11.94 3.61 -22.41
C PRO A 121 -10.44 3.37 -22.50
N THR A 122 -9.66 4.44 -22.40
CA THR A 122 -8.19 4.35 -22.45
C THR A 122 -7.65 4.46 -21.04
N LEU A 123 -6.98 3.40 -20.57
CA LEU A 123 -6.36 3.41 -19.27
C LEU A 123 -5.22 4.47 -19.24
N PRO A 124 -5.24 5.44 -18.31
CA PRO A 124 -4.24 6.52 -18.26
C PRO A 124 -2.84 5.94 -18.03
N GLY A 125 -1.78 6.60 -18.50
CA GLY A 125 -0.41 6.09 -18.32
C GLY A 125 0.22 6.45 -16.97
N GLN A 126 -0.11 7.64 -16.45
CA GLN A 126 0.64 8.31 -15.38
C GLN A 126 0.42 7.69 -14.01
N TYR A 127 -0.74 7.07 -13.76
CA TYR A 127 -1.05 6.43 -12.48
C TYR A 127 -0.01 5.38 -12.05
N ARG A 128 0.63 4.69 -13.01
CA ARG A 128 1.62 3.63 -12.72
C ARG A 128 2.86 4.18 -12.04
N GLU A 129 3.34 5.33 -12.50
CA GLU A 129 4.51 5.98 -11.93
C GLU A 129 4.18 6.51 -10.53
N VAL A 130 3.04 7.20 -10.38
CA VAL A 130 2.61 7.75 -9.07
C VAL A 130 2.39 6.64 -8.05
N PHE A 131 1.64 5.58 -8.41
CA PHE A 131 1.43 4.45 -7.51
C PHE A 131 2.75 3.71 -7.23
N GLY A 132 3.61 3.50 -8.23
CA GLY A 132 4.90 2.84 -8.05
C GLY A 132 5.82 3.57 -7.08
N ASN A 133 5.88 4.91 -7.20
CA ASN A 133 6.65 5.76 -6.28
C ASN A 133 6.03 5.74 -4.87
N CYS A 134 4.70 5.83 -4.75
CA CYS A 134 4.03 5.69 -3.46
C CYS A 134 4.33 4.34 -2.80
N ILE A 135 4.17 3.22 -3.51
CA ILE A 135 4.42 1.87 -2.99
C ILE A 135 5.87 1.70 -2.53
N ARG A 136 6.84 2.23 -3.28
CA ARG A 136 8.27 2.13 -2.96
C ARG A 136 8.63 2.74 -1.60
N HIS A 137 7.99 3.85 -1.24
CA HIS A 137 8.35 4.64 -0.07
C HIS A 137 7.31 4.56 1.07
N ALA A 138 6.12 4.03 0.80
CA ALA A 138 5.04 3.86 1.75
C ALA A 138 5.41 2.91 2.90
N ASP A 139 4.66 3.01 4.00
CA ASP A 139 4.62 1.95 4.98
C ASP A 139 3.90 0.71 4.42
N PRO A 140 4.23 -0.52 4.88
CA PRO A 140 3.76 -1.75 4.26
C PRO A 140 2.24 -1.81 4.05
N ALA A 141 1.45 -1.40 5.04
CA ALA A 141 -0.01 -1.43 4.94
C ALA A 141 -0.57 -0.57 3.79
N VAL A 142 0.01 0.60 3.55
CA VAL A 142 -0.39 1.51 2.46
C VAL A 142 0.13 0.96 1.13
N GLY A 143 1.38 0.47 1.10
CA GLY A 143 1.98 -0.14 -0.09
C GLY A 143 1.17 -1.35 -0.59
N ASP A 144 0.78 -2.24 0.31
CA ASP A 144 -0.02 -3.44 0.01
C ASP A 144 -1.41 -3.05 -0.51
N TYR A 145 -2.03 -2.01 0.05
CA TYR A 145 -3.32 -1.52 -0.39
C TYR A 145 -3.28 -0.93 -1.82
N LEU A 146 -2.27 -0.11 -2.10
CA LEU A 146 -2.05 0.44 -3.44
C LEU A 146 -1.74 -0.67 -4.46
N ALA A 147 -0.93 -1.66 -4.08
CA ALA A 147 -0.63 -2.82 -4.93
C ALA A 147 -1.88 -3.65 -5.22
N LYS A 148 -2.76 -3.86 -4.22
CA LYS A 148 -4.06 -4.53 -4.39
C LYS A 148 -4.94 -3.80 -5.41
N ILE A 149 -4.98 -2.47 -5.39
CA ILE A 149 -5.72 -1.68 -6.38
C ILE A 149 -5.15 -1.90 -7.78
N LEU A 150 -3.82 -1.81 -7.95
CA LEU A 150 -3.17 -2.04 -9.24
C LEU A 150 -3.48 -3.43 -9.81
N ALA A 151 -3.40 -4.46 -8.98
CA ALA A 151 -3.72 -5.83 -9.39
C ALA A 151 -5.18 -5.96 -9.86
N LYS A 152 -6.12 -5.41 -9.11
CA LYS A 152 -7.55 -5.40 -9.48
C LYS A 152 -7.81 -4.60 -10.76
N LEU A 153 -7.13 -3.46 -10.92
CA LEU A 153 -7.23 -2.59 -12.09
C LEU A 153 -6.78 -3.29 -13.37
N GLN A 154 -5.65 -4.02 -13.31
CA GLN A 154 -5.15 -4.79 -14.46
C GLN A 154 -6.14 -5.89 -14.88
N VAL A 155 -6.71 -6.60 -13.91
CA VAL A 155 -7.73 -7.61 -14.18
C VAL A 155 -9.00 -6.98 -14.79
N HIS A 156 -9.42 -5.82 -14.28
CA HIS A 156 -10.55 -5.08 -14.82
C HIS A 156 -10.30 -4.63 -16.26
N ASP A 157 -9.17 -4.00 -16.54
CA ASP A 157 -8.81 -3.54 -17.89
C ASP A 157 -8.76 -4.71 -18.88
N SER A 158 -8.06 -5.80 -18.55
CA SER A 158 -8.04 -7.00 -19.40
C SER A 158 -9.44 -7.52 -19.73
N ARG A 159 -10.32 -7.61 -18.72
CA ARG A 159 -11.70 -8.10 -18.91
C ARG A 159 -12.55 -7.14 -19.73
N LEU A 160 -12.39 -5.84 -19.54
CA LEU A 160 -13.08 -4.82 -20.32
C LEU A 160 -12.66 -4.89 -21.79
N GLN A 161 -11.34 -4.97 -22.06
CA GLN A 161 -10.82 -5.13 -23.42
C GLN A 161 -11.33 -6.44 -24.05
N ASP A 162 -11.32 -7.55 -23.31
CA ASP A 162 -11.86 -8.83 -23.78
C ASP A 162 -13.36 -8.74 -24.09
N TYR A 163 -14.15 -8.09 -23.23
CA TYR A 163 -15.58 -7.88 -23.44
C TYR A 163 -15.86 -7.07 -24.72
N MET A 164 -15.12 -5.98 -24.93
CA MET A 164 -15.28 -5.14 -26.12
C MET A 164 -14.77 -5.82 -27.40
N ASN A 165 -13.71 -6.63 -27.31
CA ASN A 165 -13.12 -7.32 -28.45
C ASN A 165 -13.85 -8.63 -28.80
N GLY A 166 -14.44 -9.31 -27.82
CA GLY A 166 -15.16 -10.58 -28.01
C GLY A 166 -16.34 -10.47 -28.98
N GLY A 167 -16.95 -9.29 -29.10
CA GLY A 167 -17.99 -9.02 -30.09
C GLY A 167 -17.47 -8.66 -31.49
N ARG A 168 -16.15 -8.49 -31.71
CA ARG A 168 -15.57 -8.18 -33.04
C ARG A 168 -15.39 -9.44 -33.88
N LEU A 169 -15.12 -10.57 -33.22
CA LEU A 169 -14.82 -11.84 -33.87
C LEU A 169 -16.05 -12.74 -34.02
N SER A 170 -17.11 -12.51 -33.23
CA SER A 170 -18.36 -13.25 -33.32
C SER A 170 -19.38 -12.49 -34.17
N HIS A 171 -20.07 -13.20 -35.08
CA HIS A 171 -21.11 -12.62 -35.93
C HIS A 171 -22.38 -12.17 -35.17
N ARG A 172 -22.47 -12.44 -33.86
CA ARG A 172 -23.57 -12.01 -33.00
C ARG A 172 -23.02 -11.60 -31.64
N PHE A 173 -23.20 -10.33 -31.30
CA PHE A 173 -22.95 -9.84 -29.94
C PHE A 173 -23.96 -10.47 -28.98
N ASN A 174 -23.52 -11.04 -27.87
CA ASN A 174 -24.41 -11.55 -26.83
C ASN A 174 -24.09 -10.86 -25.50
N PRO A 175 -25.00 -10.03 -24.96
CA PRO A 175 -24.81 -9.42 -23.66
C PRO A 175 -25.00 -10.47 -22.57
N ASP A 176 -23.89 -11.11 -22.17
CA ASP A 176 -23.84 -12.04 -21.05
C ASP A 176 -24.08 -11.27 -19.73
N ARG A 177 -25.37 -11.13 -19.38
CA ARG A 177 -25.84 -10.38 -18.21
C ARG A 177 -25.22 -10.89 -16.90
N PRO A 178 -25.14 -12.21 -16.62
CA PRO A 178 -24.41 -12.71 -15.45
C PRO A 178 -22.96 -12.22 -15.36
N ASN A 179 -22.21 -12.23 -16.47
CA ASN A 179 -20.84 -11.73 -16.46
C ASN A 179 -20.76 -10.20 -16.30
N LEU A 180 -21.70 -9.47 -16.91
CA LEU A 180 -21.80 -8.01 -16.72
C LEU A 180 -22.03 -7.62 -15.26
N LEU A 181 -22.87 -8.35 -14.52
CA LEU A 181 -23.04 -8.13 -13.07
C LEU A 181 -21.72 -8.27 -12.31
N VAL A 182 -20.93 -9.30 -12.63
CA VAL A 182 -19.61 -9.50 -12.02
C VAL A 182 -18.66 -8.34 -12.36
N TYR A 183 -18.66 -7.87 -13.61
CA TYR A 183 -17.82 -6.76 -14.02
C TYR A 183 -18.21 -5.44 -13.34
N MET A 184 -19.51 -5.13 -13.27
CA MET A 184 -20.03 -3.98 -12.55
C MET A 184 -19.67 -4.02 -11.07
N TYR A 185 -19.82 -5.17 -10.41
CA TYR A 185 -19.38 -5.36 -9.02
C TYR A 185 -17.87 -5.08 -8.85
N ARG A 186 -17.02 -5.61 -9.74
CA ARG A 186 -15.56 -5.40 -9.65
C ARG A 186 -15.16 -3.96 -9.91
N LEU A 187 -15.85 -3.29 -10.81
CA LEU A 187 -15.67 -1.86 -11.06
C LEU A 187 -16.09 -1.03 -9.84
N GLY A 188 -17.23 -1.36 -9.21
CA GLY A 188 -17.67 -0.75 -7.96
C GLY A 188 -16.67 -0.98 -6.81
N GLU A 189 -16.09 -2.18 -6.72
CA GLU A 189 -15.03 -2.49 -5.75
C GLU A 189 -13.82 -1.58 -5.96
N LEU A 190 -13.36 -1.41 -7.21
CA LEU A 190 -12.26 -0.51 -7.54
C LEU A 190 -12.56 0.95 -7.21
N GLN A 191 -13.73 1.44 -7.59
CA GLN A 191 -14.17 2.79 -7.29
C GLN A 191 -14.22 3.05 -5.77
N ALA A 192 -14.73 2.09 -4.99
CA ALA A 192 -14.78 2.20 -3.53
C ALA A 192 -13.37 2.23 -2.89
N LEU A 193 -12.45 1.38 -3.37
CA LEU A 193 -11.07 1.37 -2.91
C LEU A 193 -10.35 2.70 -3.23
N VAL A 194 -10.54 3.22 -4.43
CA VAL A 194 -9.95 4.50 -4.87
C VAL A 194 -10.58 5.68 -4.14
N ALA A 195 -11.89 5.67 -3.92
CA ALA A 195 -12.61 6.72 -3.20
C ALA A 195 -12.04 6.94 -1.80
N ARG A 196 -11.81 5.86 -1.04
CA ARG A 196 -11.23 5.92 0.31
C ARG A 196 -9.81 6.51 0.35
N LEU A 197 -9.06 6.45 -0.74
CA LEU A 197 -7.71 7.01 -0.77
C LEU A 197 -7.70 8.54 -0.91
N PHE A 198 -8.79 9.20 -1.32
CA PHE A 198 -8.76 10.64 -1.54
C PHE A 198 -8.49 11.44 -0.26
N ASP A 199 -9.17 11.14 0.84
CA ASP A 199 -8.98 11.87 2.09
C ASP A 199 -7.63 11.54 2.73
N TYR A 200 -7.18 10.29 2.62
CA TYR A 200 -5.81 9.93 2.98
C TYR A 200 -4.78 10.71 2.15
N ALA A 201 -4.91 10.73 0.82
CA ALA A 201 -3.98 11.41 -0.09
C ALA A 201 -3.92 12.92 0.17
N ARG A 202 -5.03 13.53 0.57
CA ARG A 202 -5.16 14.95 0.92
C ARG A 202 -4.73 15.29 2.36
N ASN A 203 -4.25 14.31 3.12
CA ASN A 203 -3.90 14.46 4.54
C ASN A 203 -5.06 14.94 5.43
N ARG A 204 -6.30 14.55 5.11
CA ARG A 204 -7.48 14.87 5.92
C ARG A 204 -7.73 13.81 6.99
N GLU A 205 -7.53 12.56 6.63
CA GLU A 205 -7.75 11.40 7.51
C GLU A 205 -6.54 10.46 7.47
N PRO A 206 -6.29 9.71 8.56
CA PRO A 206 -5.28 8.65 8.56
C PRO A 206 -5.68 7.53 7.60
N PHE A 207 -4.71 6.69 7.21
CA PHE A 207 -5.01 5.54 6.36
C PHE A 207 -5.77 4.46 7.14
N GLU A 208 -6.91 4.05 6.61
CA GLU A 208 -7.70 2.93 7.14
C GLU A 208 -7.77 1.78 6.16
N SER A 209 -7.31 0.60 6.59
CA SER A 209 -7.34 -0.64 5.79
C SER A 209 -8.57 -1.50 6.07
N ALA A 210 -9.64 -0.92 6.64
CA ALA A 210 -10.86 -1.66 6.98
C ALA A 210 -11.49 -2.28 5.72
N SER A 211 -12.22 -3.37 5.90
CA SER A 211 -13.02 -3.97 4.81
C SER A 211 -14.04 -2.96 4.27
N LEU A 212 -14.36 -3.09 2.97
CA LEU A 212 -15.42 -2.29 2.35
C LEU A 212 -16.79 -2.72 2.88
N THR A 213 -17.63 -1.75 3.18
CA THR A 213 -19.02 -1.93 3.62
C THR A 213 -19.97 -1.80 2.44
N TRP A 214 -21.24 -2.17 2.64
CA TRP A 214 -22.26 -1.96 1.60
C TRP A 214 -22.39 -0.49 1.21
N ASP A 215 -22.28 0.44 2.17
CA ASP A 215 -22.42 1.87 1.90
C ASP A 215 -21.29 2.40 1.00
N ASP A 216 -20.06 1.87 1.15
CA ASP A 216 -18.95 2.18 0.25
C ASP A 216 -19.28 1.75 -1.19
N PHE A 217 -19.83 0.56 -1.37
CA PHE A 217 -20.25 0.05 -2.68
C PHE A 217 -21.42 0.85 -3.24
N HIS A 218 -22.44 1.15 -2.43
CA HIS A 218 -23.60 1.90 -2.86
C HIS A 218 -23.21 3.30 -3.36
N ASN A 219 -22.33 4.00 -2.63
CA ASN A 219 -21.79 5.29 -3.06
C ASN A 219 -20.93 5.16 -4.32
N ALA A 220 -20.11 4.11 -4.42
CA ALA A 220 -19.30 3.85 -5.61
C ALA A 220 -20.19 3.60 -6.84
N PHE A 221 -21.24 2.80 -6.71
CA PHE A 221 -22.22 2.55 -7.75
C PHE A 221 -22.95 3.83 -8.19
N GLY A 222 -23.38 4.66 -7.23
CA GLY A 222 -23.98 5.96 -7.54
C GLY A 222 -23.06 6.88 -8.34
N ASN A 223 -21.78 6.97 -7.95
CA ASN A 223 -20.78 7.76 -8.70
C ASN A 223 -20.55 7.22 -10.12
N LEU A 224 -20.60 5.91 -10.29
CA LEU A 224 -20.47 5.26 -11.60
C LEU A 224 -21.77 5.29 -12.41
N ARG A 225 -22.88 5.80 -11.86
CA ARG A 225 -24.24 5.71 -12.40
C ARG A 225 -24.63 4.25 -12.72
N LEU A 226 -24.43 3.36 -11.76
CA LEU A 226 -24.79 1.94 -11.82
C LEU A 226 -25.77 1.63 -10.69
N TRP A 227 -27.00 2.16 -10.76
CA TRP A 227 -27.98 2.00 -9.69
C TRP A 227 -28.39 0.53 -9.56
N PRO A 228 -28.21 -0.13 -8.40
CA PRO A 228 -28.34 -1.58 -8.28
C PRO A 228 -29.71 -2.15 -8.69
N ASP A 229 -30.77 -1.37 -8.55
CA ASP A 229 -32.16 -1.65 -8.95
C ASP A 229 -32.36 -1.71 -10.47
N GLU A 230 -31.47 -1.10 -11.27
CA GLU A 230 -31.51 -1.18 -12.73
C GLU A 230 -30.90 -2.48 -13.28
N PHE A 231 -30.17 -3.23 -12.45
CA PHE A 231 -29.38 -4.39 -12.86
C PHE A 231 -29.86 -5.67 -12.16
N GLU A 232 -30.97 -6.21 -12.65
CA GLU A 232 -31.57 -7.45 -12.17
C GLU A 232 -31.68 -8.53 -13.25
N THR A 233 -31.57 -9.78 -12.81
CA THR A 233 -31.78 -11.00 -13.60
C THR A 233 -32.72 -11.94 -12.85
N GLU A 234 -33.28 -12.95 -13.53
CA GLU A 234 -34.23 -13.91 -12.94
C GLU A 234 -33.73 -14.65 -11.67
N GLY A 235 -32.43 -14.58 -11.35
CA GLY A 235 -31.87 -15.21 -10.15
C GLY A 235 -30.92 -14.35 -9.32
N ASP A 236 -30.66 -13.09 -9.69
CA ASP A 236 -29.70 -12.25 -8.97
C ASP A 236 -29.82 -10.76 -9.32
N SER A 237 -29.37 -9.90 -8.40
CA SER A 237 -29.22 -8.45 -8.62
C SER A 237 -27.81 -8.00 -8.26
N LEU A 238 -27.40 -6.83 -8.76
CA LEU A 238 -26.10 -6.24 -8.42
C LEU A 238 -25.95 -6.06 -6.91
N GLU A 239 -27.00 -5.63 -6.22
CA GLU A 239 -27.02 -5.49 -4.76
C GLU A 239 -26.88 -6.83 -4.05
N ALA A 240 -27.69 -7.82 -4.41
CA ALA A 240 -27.67 -9.14 -3.76
C ALA A 240 -26.31 -9.82 -3.96
N PHE A 241 -25.76 -9.75 -5.18
CA PHE A 241 -24.43 -10.23 -5.50
C PHE A 241 -23.35 -9.56 -4.63
N THR A 242 -23.40 -8.23 -4.51
CA THR A 242 -22.42 -7.45 -3.75
C THR A 242 -22.47 -7.78 -2.27
N LYS A 243 -23.68 -7.82 -1.66
CA LYS A 243 -23.84 -8.18 -0.25
C LYS A 243 -23.31 -9.58 0.06
N ARG A 244 -23.56 -10.57 -0.80
CA ARG A 244 -23.00 -11.92 -0.66
C ARG A 244 -21.47 -11.92 -0.81
N ALA A 245 -20.92 -11.12 -1.71
CA ALA A 245 -19.48 -11.00 -1.90
C ALA A 245 -18.79 -10.36 -0.68
N ILE A 246 -19.38 -9.32 -0.10
CA ILE A 246 -18.91 -8.72 1.16
C ILE A 246 -18.90 -9.76 2.28
N GLY A 247 -20.00 -10.51 2.46
CA GLY A 247 -20.08 -11.56 3.48
C GLY A 247 -18.98 -12.62 3.35
N ARG A 248 -18.67 -13.06 2.13
CA ARG A 248 -17.57 -14.01 1.87
C ARG A 248 -16.20 -13.43 2.20
N ASN A 249 -15.95 -12.17 1.85
CA ASN A 249 -14.67 -11.52 2.12
C ASN A 249 -14.47 -11.26 3.63
N SER A 250 -15.54 -10.99 4.37
CA SER A 250 -15.47 -10.81 5.83
C SER A 250 -15.21 -12.13 6.57
N ALA A 251 -15.73 -13.25 6.06
CA ALA A 251 -15.52 -14.58 6.66
C ALA A 251 -14.14 -15.20 6.33
N GLY A 252 -13.47 -14.76 5.27
CA GLY A 252 -12.14 -15.25 4.87
C GLY A 252 -10.96 -14.55 5.57
N ASN A 253 -11.23 -13.56 6.42
CA ASN A 253 -10.22 -12.76 7.15
C ASN A 253 -10.19 -13.05 8.67
N THR A 254 -10.89 -14.10 9.12
CA THR A 254 -10.78 -14.70 10.47
C THR A 254 -9.99 -15.99 10.40
#